data_AF-A0A7L4MV96-F1
#
_entry.id   AF-A0A7L4MV96-F1
#
_cell.length_a   1.000
_cell.length_b   1.000
_cell.length_c   1.000
_cell.angle_alpha   90.00
_cell.angle_beta   90.00
_cell.angle_gamma   90.00
#
_symmetry.space_group_name_H-M   'P 1'
#
loop_
_entity.id
_entity.type
_entity.pdbx_description
1 polymer ?
#
loop_
_entity_poly.entity_id
_entity_poly.type
_entity_poly.pdbx_seq_one_letter_code
_entity_poly.pdbx_strand_id
1 'polypeptide(L)'
;RFFVNFPSAKQYFSQFKHMEDPLEMERSLQLRKHARRVMGAINTVVENLNDSEKVSSVLALVGKAHAVKHKVEPIYFKKLTGVMLEVIAEEYADDFTP
;
A
#
# COMPACT_ATOMS: atom_id res chain seq x y z
N ARG A 1 6.01 5.26 -7.35
CA ARG A 1 7.11 4.33 -6.98
C ARG A 1 6.71 2.85 -7.05
N PHE A 2 5.83 2.34 -6.17
CA PHE A 2 5.51 0.90 -6.10
C PHE A 2 5.16 0.23 -7.44
N PHE A 3 4.20 0.77 -8.19
CA PHE A 3 3.78 0.20 -9.49
C PHE A 3 4.77 0.40 -10.63
N VAL A 4 5.74 1.31 -10.48
CA VAL A 4 6.86 1.51 -11.42
C VAL A 4 7.92 0.44 -11.16
N ASN A 5 8.29 0.24 -9.89
CA ASN A 5 9.32 -0.73 -9.49
C ASN A 5 8.83 -2.18 -9.58
N PHE A 6 7.52 -2.40 -9.43
CA PHE A 6 6.88 -3.72 -9.51
C PHE A 6 5.67 -3.72 -10.45
N PRO A 7 5.88 -3.64 -11.78
CA PRO A 7 4.79 -3.54 -12.76
C PRO A 7 3.79 -4.70 -12.70
N SER A 8 4.22 -5.90 -12.32
CA SER A 8 3.36 -7.07 -12.16
C SER A 8 2.26 -6.88 -11.12
N ALA A 9 2.44 -5.98 -10.14
CA ALA A 9 1.42 -5.66 -9.15
C ALA A 9 0.20 -4.94 -9.76
N LYS A 10 0.35 -4.32 -10.95
CA LYS A 10 -0.75 -3.63 -11.63
C LYS A 10 -1.84 -4.59 -12.11
N GLN A 11 -1.56 -5.90 -12.21
CA GLN A 11 -2.51 -6.91 -12.70
C GLN A 11 -3.85 -6.92 -11.94
N TYR A 12 -3.85 -6.54 -10.66
CA TYR A 12 -5.04 -6.51 -9.81
C TYR A 12 -5.93 -5.27 -10.03
N PHE A 13 -5.53 -4.34 -10.89
CA PHE A 13 -6.18 -3.04 -11.07
C PHE A 13 -6.63 -2.82 -12.50
N SER A 14 -7.90 -3.13 -12.76
CA SER A 14 -8.48 -3.13 -14.11
C SER A 14 -8.33 -1.80 -14.88
N GLN A 15 -8.34 -0.65 -14.19
CA GLN A 15 -8.36 0.66 -14.83
C GLN A 15 -6.96 1.20 -15.17
N PHE A 16 -5.89 0.67 -14.57
CA PHE A 16 -4.53 1.15 -14.84
C PHE A 16 -3.49 0.04 -15.09
N LYS A 17 -3.90 -1.23 -15.19
CA LYS A 17 -2.99 -2.37 -15.41
C LYS A 17 -2.03 -2.21 -16.60
N HIS A 18 -2.45 -1.45 -17.62
CA HIS A 18 -1.73 -1.22 -18.87
C HIS A 18 -0.94 0.09 -18.90
N MET A 19 -1.15 0.99 -17.92
CA MET A 19 -0.47 2.28 -17.89
C MET A 19 1.01 2.08 -17.52
N GLU A 20 1.90 2.68 -18.27
CA GLU A 20 3.35 2.62 -18.05
C GLU A 20 3.92 3.95 -17.57
N ASP A 21 3.39 5.06 -18.08
CA ASP A 21 3.78 6.40 -17.66
C ASP A 21 3.39 6.66 -16.19
N PRO A 22 4.36 6.99 -15.32
CA PRO A 22 4.07 7.37 -13.94
C PRO A 22 3.08 8.53 -13.80
N LEU A 23 3.13 9.52 -14.69
CA LEU A 23 2.24 10.70 -14.63
C LEU A 23 0.80 10.33 -14.99
N GLU A 24 0.63 9.39 -15.93
CA GLU A 24 -0.69 8.83 -16.26
C GLU A 24 -1.24 8.01 -15.08
N MET A 25 -0.42 7.12 -14.50
CA MET A 25 -0.81 6.33 -13.34
C MET A 25 -1.26 7.21 -12.17
N GLU A 26 -0.52 8.28 -11.88
CA GLU A 26 -0.85 9.23 -10.79
C GLU A 26 -2.25 9.85 -10.96
N ARG A 27 -2.67 10.08 -12.20
CA ARG A 27 -3.99 10.64 -12.53
C ARG A 27 -5.12 9.60 -12.47
N SER A 28 -4.81 8.31 -12.42
CA SER A 28 -5.80 7.23 -12.35
C SER A 28 -6.70 7.35 -11.12
N LEU A 29 -8.02 7.45 -11.35
CA LEU A 29 -9.01 7.53 -10.27
C LEU A 29 -8.99 6.27 -9.38
N GLN A 30 -8.81 5.08 -9.97
CA GLN A 30 -8.72 3.83 -9.21
C GLN A 30 -7.48 3.83 -8.31
N LEU A 31 -6.32 4.26 -8.85
CA LEU A 31 -5.10 4.35 -8.05
C LEU A 31 -5.27 5.34 -6.89
N ARG A 32 -5.75 6.56 -7.16
CA ARG A 32 -5.94 7.60 -6.13
C ARG A 32 -6.96 7.20 -5.06
N LYS A 33 -8.00 6.44 -5.42
CA LYS A 33 -8.96 5.89 -4.44
C LYS A 33 -8.31 4.81 -3.58
N HIS A 34 -7.51 3.93 -4.19
CA HIS A 34 -6.84 2.88 -3.44
C HIS A 34 -5.76 3.44 -2.52
N ALA A 35 -4.94 4.38 -2.98
CA ALA A 35 -3.93 5.07 -2.17
C ALA A 35 -4.53 5.68 -0.90
N ARG A 36 -5.68 6.37 -1.00
CA ARG A 36 -6.39 6.90 0.17
C ARG A 36 -6.86 5.82 1.14
N ARG A 37 -7.32 4.65 0.64
CA ARG A 37 -7.71 3.52 1.48
C ARG A 37 -6.51 2.90 2.21
N VAL A 38 -5.37 2.78 1.53
CA VAL A 38 -4.11 2.31 2.13
C VAL A 38 -3.73 3.24 3.29
N MET A 39 -3.65 4.54 3.04
CA MET A 39 -3.29 5.51 4.08
C MET A 39 -4.29 5.54 5.24
N GLY A 40 -5.60 5.44 4.98
CA GLY A 40 -6.61 5.36 6.04
C GLY A 40 -6.48 4.11 6.92
N ALA A 41 -6.20 2.95 6.33
CA ALA A 41 -5.97 1.72 7.08
C ALA A 41 -4.70 1.80 7.94
N ILE A 42 -3.63 2.37 7.39
CA ILE A 42 -2.36 2.59 8.12
C ILE A 42 -2.56 3.59 9.25
N ASN A 43 -3.26 4.70 9.02
CA ASN A 43 -3.60 5.66 10.07
C ASN A 43 -4.32 4.98 11.23
N THR A 44 -5.32 4.16 10.93
CA THR A 44 -6.06 3.41 11.95
C THR A 44 -5.14 2.50 12.76
N VAL A 45 -4.19 1.81 12.10
CA VAL A 45 -3.22 0.96 12.81
C VAL A 45 -2.30 1.80 13.70
N VAL A 46 -1.74 2.89 13.17
CA VAL A 46 -0.81 3.77 13.90
C VAL A 46 -1.48 4.41 15.12
N GLU A 47 -2.71 4.91 14.98
CA GLU A 47 -3.48 5.51 16.08
C GLU A 47 -3.83 4.52 17.20
N ASN A 48 -3.79 3.21 16.92
CA ASN A 48 -4.21 2.16 17.86
C ASN A 48 -3.07 1.20 18.20
N LEU A 49 -1.79 1.60 18.05
CA LEU A 49 -0.64 0.70 18.30
C LEU A 49 -0.60 0.14 19.73
N ASN A 50 -1.22 0.82 20.69
CA ASN A 50 -1.36 0.40 22.08
C ASN A 50 -2.53 -0.57 22.33
N ASP A 51 -3.38 -0.81 21.33
CA ASP A 51 -4.50 -1.75 21.37
C ASP A 51 -4.25 -2.89 20.37
N SER A 52 -3.67 -3.99 20.87
CA SER A 52 -3.32 -5.15 20.06
C SER A 52 -4.53 -5.83 19.42
N GLU A 53 -5.69 -5.81 20.07
CA GLU A 53 -6.92 -6.41 19.52
C GLU A 53 -7.42 -5.59 18.34
N LYS A 54 -7.41 -4.26 18.49
CA LYS A 54 -7.78 -3.35 17.41
C LYS A 54 -6.85 -3.49 16.21
N VAL A 55 -5.53 -3.48 16.43
CA VAL A 55 -4.53 -3.68 15.35
C VAL A 55 -4.78 -5.01 14.63
N SER A 56 -4.92 -6.09 15.38
CA SER A 56 -5.20 -7.42 14.83
C SER A 56 -6.48 -7.44 14.00
N SER A 57 -7.57 -6.83 14.48
CA SER A 57 -8.85 -6.78 13.77
C SER A 57 -8.76 -6.02 12.42
N VAL A 58 -8.03 -4.90 12.38
CA VAL A 58 -7.85 -4.10 11.17
C VAL A 58 -7.01 -4.86 10.15
N LEU A 59 -5.88 -5.43 10.59
CA LEU A 59 -4.99 -6.21 9.71
C LEU A 59 -5.68 -7.48 9.19
N ALA A 60 -6.46 -8.18 10.03
CA ALA A 60 -7.23 -9.35 9.62
C ALA A 60 -8.29 -9.01 8.56
N LEU A 61 -8.99 -7.87 8.72
CA LEU A 61 -9.97 -7.40 7.73
C LEU A 61 -9.31 -7.10 6.38
N VAL A 62 -8.20 -6.35 6.40
CA VAL A 62 -7.42 -6.02 5.20
C VAL A 62 -6.87 -7.29 4.55
N GLY A 63 -6.24 -8.17 5.33
CA GLY A 63 -5.64 -9.42 4.84
C GLY A 63 -6.68 -10.35 4.21
N LYS A 64 -7.81 -10.58 4.89
CA LYS A 64 -8.90 -11.43 4.36
C LYS A 64 -9.46 -10.88 3.04
N ALA A 65 -9.68 -9.56 2.95
CA ALA A 65 -10.17 -8.95 1.71
C ALA A 65 -9.17 -9.12 0.56
N HIS A 66 -7.88 -8.91 0.81
CA HIS A 66 -6.85 -9.03 -0.23
C HIS A 66 -6.62 -10.48 -0.66
N ALA A 67 -6.68 -11.44 0.27
CA ALA A 67 -6.52 -12.86 -0.03
C ALA A 67 -7.73 -13.46 -0.77
N VAL A 68 -8.94 -13.24 -0.26
CA VAL A 68 -10.14 -13.95 -0.76
C VAL A 68 -10.79 -13.21 -1.92
N LYS A 69 -11.00 -11.90 -1.78
CA LYS A 69 -11.73 -11.11 -2.78
C LYS A 69 -10.83 -10.65 -3.91
N HIS A 70 -9.66 -10.10 -3.57
CA HIS A 70 -8.76 -9.49 -4.55
C HIS A 70 -7.71 -10.46 -5.08
N LYS A 71 -7.51 -11.61 -4.40
CA LYS A 71 -6.56 -12.67 -4.76
C LYS A 71 -5.14 -12.13 -4.99
N VAL A 72 -4.73 -11.18 -4.15
CA VAL A 72 -3.42 -10.54 -4.22
C VAL A 72 -2.38 -11.46 -3.60
N GLU A 73 -1.28 -11.68 -4.30
CA GLU A 73 -0.17 -12.45 -3.74
C GLU A 73 0.46 -11.72 -2.54
N PRO A 74 0.73 -12.42 -1.42
CA PRO A 74 1.20 -11.80 -0.18
C PRO A 74 2.57 -11.11 -0.33
N ILE A 75 3.38 -11.50 -1.32
CA ILE A 75 4.68 -10.88 -1.60
C ILE A 75 4.57 -9.38 -1.89
N TYR A 76 3.44 -8.92 -2.44
CA TYR A 76 3.23 -7.51 -2.75
C TYR A 76 3.05 -6.65 -1.49
N PHE A 77 2.58 -7.21 -0.37
CA PHE A 77 2.58 -6.51 0.92
C PHE A 77 4.01 -6.24 1.38
N LYS A 78 4.89 -7.25 1.35
CA LYS A 78 6.31 -7.08 1.71
C LYS A 78 7.01 -6.04 0.83
N LYS A 79 6.78 -6.09 -0.48
CA LYS A 79 7.33 -5.11 -1.44
C LYS A 79 6.80 -3.70 -1.17
N LEU A 80 5.51 -3.56 -0.87
CA LEU A 80 4.91 -2.27 -0.54
C LEU A 80 5.50 -1.71 0.75
N THR A 81 5.67 -2.53 1.80
CA THR A 81 6.32 -2.11 3.06
C THR A 81 7.73 -1.58 2.80
N GLY A 82 8.54 -2.25 1.97
CA GLY A 82 9.86 -1.74 1.59
C GLY A 82 9.80 -0.38 0.91
N VAL A 83 8.92 -0.21 -0.08
CA VAL A 83 8.72 1.08 -0.77
C VAL A 83 8.24 2.18 0.18
N MET A 84 7.39 1.85 1.17
CA MET A 84 6.94 2.80 2.16
C MET A 84 8.07 3.26 3.08
N LEU A 85 8.91 2.33 3.55
CA LEU A 85 10.07 2.67 4.37
C LEU A 85 11.07 3.54 3.58
N GLU A 86 11.31 3.23 2.30
CA GLU A 86 12.13 4.08 1.43
C GLU A 86 11.59 5.51 1.37
N VAL A 87 10.28 5.68 1.14
CA VAL A 87 9.67 7.02 1.05
C VAL A 87 9.73 7.76 2.40
N ILE A 88 9.51 7.08 3.52
CA ILE A 88 9.59 7.69 4.86
C ILE A 88 11.04 8.10 5.16
N ALA A 89 12.02 7.24 4.86
CA ALA A 89 13.43 7.54 5.08
C ALA A 89 13.93 8.70 4.20
N GLU A 90 13.41 8.83 2.98
CA GLU A 90 13.72 9.96 2.11
C GLU A 90 13.10 11.27 2.59
N GLU A 91 11.83 11.24 3.04
CA GLU A 91 11.11 12.44 3.51
C GLU A 91 11.63 12.96 4.85
N TYR A 92 12.03 12.05 5.74
CA TYR A 92 12.51 12.35 7.10
C TYR A 92 14.00 12.00 7.27
N ALA A 93 14.80 12.21 6.23
CA ALA A 93 16.20 11.75 6.19
C ALA A 93 17.05 12.22 7.38
N ASP A 94 16.81 13.43 7.89
CA ASP A 94 17.55 14.00 9.03
C ASP A 94 17.13 13.36 10.38
N ASP A 95 15.94 12.78 10.45
CA ASP A 95 15.35 12.17 11.65
C ASP A 95 15.33 10.62 11.61
N PHE A 96 15.60 10.01 10.46
CA PHE A 96 15.50 8.57 10.24
C PHE A 96 16.83 7.85 10.55
N THR A 97 16.99 7.44 11.81
CA THR A 97 18.21 6.81 12.34
C THR A 97 18.12 5.27 12.43
N PRO A 98 19.26 4.54 12.52
CA PRO A 98 19.29 3.08 12.65
C PRO A 98 18.59 2.50 13.88
#